data_AF-A0A3S1HCP2-F1
#
_entry.id   AF-A0A3S1HCP2-F1
#
_cell.length_a   1.000
_cell.length_b   1.000
_cell.length_c   1.000
_cell.angle_alpha   90.00
_cell.angle_beta   90.00
_cell.angle_gamma   90.00
#
_symmetry.space_group_name_H-M   'P 1'
#
loop_
_entity.id
_entity.type
_entity.pdbx_description
1 polymer ?
#
loop_
_entity_poly.entity_id
_entity_poly.type
_entity_poly.pdbx_seq_one_letter_code
_entity_poly.pdbx_strand_id
1 'polypeptide(L)' 'MSVEKIDTLVVGGGQAGVAMSEHLSKCGVPHLVLERGRIAERWRSQRWDSLVANGPAW' A
#
# COMPACT_ATOMS: atom_id res chain seq x y z
N MET A 1 -20.33 -4.62 -16.30
CA MET A 1 -19.40 -4.44 -15.15
C MET A 1 -20.21 -4.01 -13.96
N SER A 2 -20.06 -4.66 -12.81
CA SER A 2 -20.66 -4.21 -11.55
C SER A 2 -19.82 -3.10 -10.94
N VAL A 3 -20.45 -2.04 -10.45
CA VAL A 3 -19.78 -0.99 -9.68
C VAL A 3 -19.71 -1.45 -8.24
N GLU A 4 -18.51 -1.61 -7.72
CA GLU A 4 -18.27 -1.84 -6.29
C GLU A 4 -18.41 -0.50 -5.53
N LYS A 5 -19.12 -0.52 -4.41
CA LYS A 5 -19.29 0.64 -3.53
C LYS A 5 -18.63 0.35 -2.20
N ILE A 6 -17.79 1.26 -1.74
CA ILE A 6 -17.15 1.18 -0.44
C ILE A 6 -16.94 2.57 0.14
N ASP A 7 -17.01 2.68 1.46
CA ASP A 7 -16.92 3.96 2.16
C ASP A 7 -15.51 4.53 2.16
N THR A 8 -14.49 3.66 2.15
CA THR A 8 -13.08 4.06 2.25
C THR A 8 -12.24 3.44 1.14
N LEU A 9 -11.51 4.30 0.43
CA LEU A 9 -10.58 3.92 -0.62
C LEU A 9 -9.19 4.48 -0.31
N VAL A 10 -8.20 3.61 -0.17
CA VAL A 10 -6.79 3.97 -0.03
C VAL A 10 -6.14 3.95 -1.40
N VAL A 11 -5.64 5.11 -1.85
CA VAL A 11 -4.94 5.23 -3.14
C VAL A 11 -3.44 5.16 -2.91
N GLY A 12 -2.83 4.09 -3.42
CA GLY A 12 -1.40 3.78 -3.31
C GLY A 12 -1.14 2.58 -2.40
N GLY A 13 -0.51 1.54 -2.93
CA GLY A 13 -0.06 0.33 -2.23
C GLY A 13 1.40 0.39 -1.81
N GLY A 14 1.90 1.58 -1.47
CA GLY A 14 3.21 1.79 -0.85
C GLY A 14 3.16 1.63 0.67
N GLN A 15 4.26 1.99 1.35
CA GLN A 15 4.39 1.86 2.80
C GLN A 15 3.24 2.51 3.60
N ALA A 16 2.83 3.73 3.21
CA ALA A 16 1.78 4.47 3.90
C ALA A 16 0.39 3.84 3.68
N GLY A 17 0.10 3.37 2.46
CA GLY A 17 -1.19 2.75 2.15
C GLY A 17 -1.36 1.40 2.82
N VAL A 18 -0.30 0.58 2.86
CA VAL A 18 -0.32 -0.70 3.59
C VAL A 18 -0.45 -0.46 5.10
N ALA A 19 0.28 0.51 5.65
CA ALA A 19 0.14 0.87 7.07
C ALA A 19 -1.28 1.35 7.40
N MET A 20 -1.87 2.20 6.56
CA MET A 20 -3.25 2.65 6.73
C MET A 20 -4.25 1.49 6.65
N SER A 21 -4.08 0.58 5.69
CA SER A 21 -4.92 -0.62 5.56
C SER A 21 -4.90 -1.49 6.82
N GLU A 22 -3.73 -1.64 7.43
CA GLU A 22 -3.56 -2.38 8.68
C GLU A 22 -4.34 -1.75 9.84
N HIS A 23 -4.24 -0.43 10.00
CA HIS A 23 -4.95 0.31 11.05
C HIS A 23 -6.48 0.31 10.82
N LEU A 24 -6.93 0.50 9.59
CA LEU A 24 -8.36 0.42 9.24
C LEU A 24 -8.92 -0.97 9.51
N SER A 25 -8.15 -2.02 9.21
CA SER A 25 -8.53 -3.41 9.51
C SER A 25 -8.67 -3.63 11.02
N LYS A 26 -7.72 -3.14 11.83
CA LYS A 26 -7.80 -3.19 13.30
C LYS A 26 -9.01 -2.46 13.87
N CYS A 27 -9.42 -1.36 13.23
CA CYS A 27 -10.61 -0.59 13.61
C CYS A 27 -11.92 -1.18 13.05
N GLY A 28 -11.87 -2.28 12.30
CA GLY A 28 -13.06 -2.88 11.69
C GLY A 28 -13.69 -2.05 10.56
N VAL A 29 -12.92 -1.16 9.93
CA VAL A 29 -13.40 -0.28 8.85
C VAL A 29 -13.18 -0.97 7.50
N PRO A 30 -14.25 -1.30 6.75
CA PRO A 30 -14.12 -1.85 5.40
C PRO A 30 -13.45 -0.84 4.46
N HIS A 31 -12.43 -1.28 3.74
CA HIS A 31 -11.71 -0.44 2.79
C HIS A 31 -11.08 -1.27 1.66
N LEU A 32 -10.81 -0.60 0.55
CA LEU A 32 -10.02 -1.15 -0.55
C LEU A 32 -8.71 -0.37 -0.70
N VAL A 33 -7.66 -1.05 -1.15
CA VAL A 33 -6.39 -0.41 -1.54
C VAL A 33 -6.23 -0.56 -3.05
N LEU A 34 -6.02 0.56 -3.74
CA LEU A 34 -5.70 0.56 -5.17
C LEU A 34 -4.25 0.98 -5.39
N GLU A 35 -3.50 0.13 -6.07
CA GLU A 35 -2.14 0.40 -6.53
C GLU A 35 -2.10 0.29 -8.05
N ARG A 36 -1.32 1.17 -8.69
CA ARG A 36 -1.15 1.16 -10.15
C ARG A 36 -0.41 -0.11 -10.60
N GLY A 37 0.59 -0.54 -9.83
CA GLY A 37 1.37 -1.76 -10.07
C GLY A 37 1.09 -2.86 -9.06
N ARG A 38 2.13 -3.55 -8.61
CA ARG A 38 2.04 -4.44 -7.45
C ARG A 38 2.25 -3.66 -6.16
N ILE A 39 1.86 -4.24 -5.03
CA ILE A 39 2.18 -3.69 -3.70
C ILE A 39 3.69 -3.43 -3.62
N ALA A 40 4.03 -2.20 -3.23
CA ALA A 40 5.39 -1.68 -3.17
C ALA A 40 6.17 -1.71 -4.50
N GLU A 41 5.51 -1.56 -5.67
CA GLU A 41 6.17 -1.67 -7.00
C GLU A 41 7.44 -0.82 -7.14
N ARG A 42 7.44 0.40 -6.59
CA ARG A 42 8.62 1.28 -6.64
C ARG A 42 9.85 0.67 -5.97
N TRP A 43 9.65 -0.03 -4.85
CA TRP A 43 10.73 -0.74 -4.15
C TRP A 43 11.12 -2.06 -4.85
N ARG A 44 10.17 -2.69 -5.55
CA ARG A 44 10.40 -3.97 -6.25
C ARG A 44 11.22 -3.80 -7.52
N SER A 45 10.87 -2.82 -8.36
CA SER A 45 11.40 -2.72 -9.73
C SER A 45 11.85 -1.33 -10.17
N GLN A 46 11.46 -0.27 -9.45
CA GLN A 46 11.77 1.12 -9.82
C GLN A 46 12.79 1.74 -8.86
N ARG A 47 13.63 0.89 -8.26
CA ARG A 47 14.78 1.29 -7.45
C ARG A 47 16.06 1.13 -8.27
N TRP A 48 17.09 1.87 -7.88
CA TRP A 48 18.45 1.59 -8.32
C TRP A 48 18.93 0.28 -7.72
N ASP A 49 19.80 -0.44 -8.44
CA ASP A 49 20.39 -1.70 -7.95
C ASP A 49 21.19 -1.48 -6.65
N SER A 50 21.83 -0.32 -6.53
CA SER A 50 22.61 0.11 -5.37
C SER A 50 21.79 0.69 -4.21
N LEU A 51 20.47 0.83 -4.35
CA LEU A 51 19.63 1.39 -3.28
C LEU A 51 19.62 0.45 -2.07
N VAL A 52 19.94 1.00 -0.90
CA VAL A 52 19.84 0.34 0.41
C VAL A 52 19.06 1.22 1.39
N ALA A 53 18.52 0.62 2.45
CA ALA A 53 17.89 1.37 3.53
C ALA A 53 18.96 2.13 4.34
N ASN A 54 18.68 3.39 4.67
CA ASN A 54 19.61 4.25 5.45
C ASN A 54 19.56 3.99 6.97
N GLY A 55 18.71 3.07 7.42
CA GLY A 55 18.56 2.70 8.82
C GLY A 55 18.43 1.18 8.98
N PRO A 56 18.60 0.66 10.21
CA PRO A 56 18.44 -0.76 10.48
C PRO A 56 17.01 -1.21 10.14
N ALA A 57 16.90 -2.38 9.51
CA ALA A 57 15.63 -3.09 9.39
C ALA A 57 15.43 -3.90 10.67
N TRP A 58 14.53 -3.44 11.53
CA TRP A 58 14.07 -4.15 12.73
C TRP A 58 12.71 -4.80 12.47
#